data_AF-A0A4U2YKN2-F1
#
_entry.id   AF-A0A4U2YKN2-F1
#
_cell.length_a   1.000
_cell.length_b   1.000
_cell.length_c   1.000
_cell.angle_alpha   90.00
_cell.angle_beta   90.00
_cell.angle_gamma   90.00
#
_symmetry.space_group_name_H-M   'P 1'
#
loop_
_entity.id
_entity.type
_entity.pdbx_description
1 polymer ?
#
loop_
_entity_poly.entity_id
_entity_poly.type
_entity_poly.pdbx_seq_one_letter_code
_entity_poly.pdbx_strand_id
1 'polypeptide(L)'
;MPLDANAPLDASLPRDTTVPRWLRQGLRSVALDLKARRARGHVSPVLWAGVPGEEARAAAFDTGVVPRRQTLDRSDHLEVALALAHVVRPLVRAPIFWVTRSGTPDLCDPDLSWLAATRGACDVLDLEHQFAVVTREGWHHEPSGTVHRWKRLRA
;
A
#
# COMPACT_ATOMS: atom_id res chain seq x y z
N MET A 1 34.47 -31.17 -26.35
CA MET A 1 33.89 -30.83 -25.04
C MET A 1 33.20 -29.49 -25.15
N PRO A 2 31.86 -29.42 -25.21
CA PRO A 2 31.14 -28.18 -24.97
C PRO A 2 30.70 -28.08 -23.50
N LEU A 3 30.72 -26.84 -23.00
CA LEU A 3 30.32 -26.42 -21.66
C LEU A 3 28.79 -26.56 -21.49
N ASP A 4 28.37 -27.22 -20.40
CA ASP A 4 26.99 -27.19 -19.92
C ASP A 4 26.65 -25.78 -19.41
N ALA A 5 25.99 -24.98 -20.25
CA ALA A 5 25.46 -23.67 -19.91
C ALA A 5 23.99 -23.76 -19.45
N ASN A 6 23.72 -24.61 -18.47
CA ASN A 6 22.37 -24.73 -17.89
C ASN A 6 22.44 -24.75 -16.36
N ALA A 7 22.85 -23.61 -15.79
CA ALA A 7 22.57 -23.32 -14.39
C ALA A 7 21.15 -22.72 -14.31
N PRO A 8 20.22 -23.33 -13.56
CA PRO A 8 18.86 -22.83 -13.46
C PRO A 8 18.84 -21.45 -12.80
N LEU A 9 17.98 -20.58 -13.34
CA LEU A 9 17.55 -19.31 -12.77
C LEU A 9 17.38 -19.45 -11.27
N ASP A 10 18.15 -18.62 -10.56
CA ASP A 10 18.18 -18.45 -9.12
C ASP A 10 16.81 -18.68 -8.50
N ALA A 11 16.74 -19.72 -7.69
CA ALA A 11 15.56 -20.09 -6.93
C ALA A 11 15.17 -18.86 -6.10
N SER A 12 14.07 -18.21 -6.49
CA SER A 12 13.38 -17.24 -5.64
C SER A 12 13.07 -17.95 -4.34
N LEU A 13 13.93 -17.76 -3.34
CA LEU A 13 13.74 -18.24 -1.98
C LEU A 13 12.31 -17.87 -1.58
N PRO A 14 11.55 -18.77 -0.94
CA PRO A 14 10.28 -18.39 -0.37
C PRO A 14 10.59 -17.31 0.67
N ARG A 15 10.37 -16.03 0.30
CA ARG A 15 10.30 -14.94 1.27
C ARG A 15 9.29 -15.41 2.28
N ASP A 16 9.68 -15.53 3.54
CA ASP A 16 8.75 -15.84 4.63
C ASP A 16 7.68 -14.75 4.61
N THR A 17 6.60 -15.03 3.90
CA THR A 17 5.66 -14.04 3.35
C THR A 17 4.54 -13.80 4.35
N THR A 18 4.86 -13.94 5.63
CA THR A 18 3.93 -13.73 6.71
C THR A 18 3.93 -12.26 7.10
N VAL A 19 2.75 -11.63 7.01
CA VAL A 19 2.58 -10.22 7.39
C VAL A 19 2.91 -10.07 8.89
N PRO A 20 3.92 -9.26 9.27
CA PRO A 20 4.31 -9.09 10.66
C PRO A 20 3.15 -8.64 11.54
N ARG A 21 3.16 -9.06 12.82
CA ARG A 21 2.07 -8.75 13.76
C ARG A 21 1.82 -7.25 13.91
N TRP A 22 2.88 -6.45 14.00
CA TRP A 22 2.78 -4.99 14.13
C TRP A 22 2.07 -4.38 12.92
N LEU A 23 2.37 -4.86 11.71
CA LEU A 23 1.74 -4.39 10.47
C LEU A 23 0.26 -4.77 10.45
N ARG A 24 -0.07 -6.03 10.81
CA ARG A 24 -1.47 -6.46 10.94
C ARG A 24 -2.27 -5.59 11.93
N GLN A 25 -1.64 -5.18 13.03
CA GLN A 25 -2.25 -4.28 14.02
C GLN A 25 -2.42 -2.86 13.46
N GLY A 26 -1.42 -2.33 12.77
CA GLY A 26 -1.50 -1.02 12.10
C GLY A 26 -2.60 -0.97 11.04
N LEU A 27 -2.67 -1.96 10.13
CA LEU A 27 -3.73 -2.05 9.12
C LEU A 27 -5.12 -2.19 9.75
N ARG A 28 -5.23 -2.90 10.87
CA ARG A 28 -6.49 -2.96 11.64
C ARG A 28 -6.85 -1.60 12.21
N SER A 29 -5.89 -0.85 12.76
CA SER A 29 -6.11 0.50 13.28
C SER A 29 -6.65 1.42 12.19
N VAL A 30 -6.01 1.42 11.01
CA VAL A 30 -6.48 2.18 9.84
C VAL A 30 -7.91 1.80 9.45
N ALA A 31 -8.25 0.51 9.44
CA ALA A 31 -9.62 0.07 9.14
C ALA A 31 -10.65 0.52 10.19
N LEU A 32 -10.27 0.55 11.48
CA LEU A 32 -11.11 1.07 12.56
C LEU A 32 -11.35 2.57 12.40
N ASP A 33 -10.31 3.33 12.09
CA ASP A 33 -10.41 4.77 11.81
C ASP A 33 -11.31 5.04 10.61
N LEU A 34 -11.18 4.25 9.53
CA LEU A 34 -12.03 4.35 8.35
C LEU A 34 -13.51 4.09 8.67
N LYS A 35 -13.77 3.17 9.61
CA LYS A 35 -15.13 2.88 10.10
C LYS A 35 -15.65 4.00 11.01
N ALA A 36 -14.80 4.58 11.86
CA ALA A 36 -15.17 5.63 12.80
C ALA A 36 -15.44 6.97 12.09
N ARG A 37 -14.54 7.41 11.20
CA ARG A 37 -14.65 8.70 10.49
C ARG A 37 -15.80 8.73 9.49
N ARG A 38 -16.21 7.57 8.95
CA ARG A 38 -17.39 7.44 8.08
C ARG A 38 -18.12 6.12 8.34
N ALA A 39 -19.10 6.14 9.24
CA ALA A 39 -19.91 4.95 9.54
C ALA A 39 -20.81 4.51 8.36
N ARG A 40 -21.16 5.43 7.44
CA ARG A 40 -22.00 5.17 6.25
C ARG A 40 -21.49 5.96 5.05
N GLY A 41 -21.71 5.43 3.85
CA GLY A 41 -21.39 6.10 2.58
C GLY A 41 -20.02 5.75 1.97
N HIS A 42 -19.80 6.32 0.78
CA HIS A 42 -18.61 6.12 -0.03
C HIS A 42 -17.36 6.71 0.65
N VAL A 43 -16.26 5.96 0.61
CA VAL A 43 -14.92 6.37 1.01
C VAL A 43 -14.15 6.73 -0.24
N SER A 44 -13.78 8.00 -0.37
CA SER A 44 -12.85 8.44 -1.42
C SER A 44 -11.52 7.72 -1.25
N PRO A 45 -10.91 7.21 -2.33
CA PRO A 45 -9.59 6.62 -2.25
C PRO A 45 -8.56 7.64 -1.75
N VAL A 46 -7.70 7.21 -0.83
CA VAL A 46 -6.58 8.01 -0.32
C VAL A 46 -5.34 7.15 -0.34
N LEU A 47 -4.27 7.62 -0.97
CA LEU A 47 -2.95 7.02 -0.88
C LEU A 47 -2.24 7.57 0.35
N TRP A 48 -1.59 6.70 1.09
CA TRP A 48 -0.79 7.03 2.25
C TRP A 48 0.62 6.48 2.14
N ALA A 49 1.55 7.09 2.86
CA ALA A 49 2.88 6.56 3.14
C ALA A 49 3.22 6.77 4.62
N GLY A 50 3.99 5.86 5.22
CA GLY A 50 4.43 5.96 6.63
C GLY A 50 4.22 4.70 7.45
N VAL A 51 3.78 4.84 8.70
CA VAL A 51 3.42 3.72 9.59
C VAL A 51 1.89 3.61 9.70
N PRO A 52 1.27 2.51 9.22
CA PRO A 52 -0.18 2.34 9.34
C PRO A 52 -0.65 2.41 10.80
N GLY A 53 -1.64 3.27 11.07
CA GLY A 53 -2.18 3.50 12.41
C GLY A 53 -1.46 4.57 13.24
N GLU A 54 -0.38 5.16 12.73
CA GLU A 54 0.33 6.27 13.37
C GLU A 54 0.23 7.54 12.50
N GLU A 55 -0.86 8.28 12.61
CA GLU A 55 -1.14 9.48 11.76
C GLU A 55 -0.01 10.53 11.83
N ALA A 56 0.63 10.70 12.98
CA ALA A 56 1.77 11.61 13.16
C ALA A 56 3.04 11.20 12.38
N ARG A 57 3.10 9.96 11.90
CA ARG A 57 4.21 9.39 11.12
C ARG A 57 3.73 8.90 9.77
N ALA A 58 2.66 9.52 9.27
CA ALA A 58 2.08 9.25 7.97
C ALA A 58 1.81 10.54 7.20
N ALA A 59 1.85 10.44 5.88
CA ALA A 59 1.39 11.47 4.96
C ALA A 59 0.36 10.86 4.01
N ALA A 60 -0.56 11.69 3.52
CA ALA A 60 -1.68 11.24 2.70
C ALA A 60 -1.90 12.14 1.48
N PHE A 61 -2.36 11.53 0.40
CA PHE A 61 -2.89 12.19 -0.78
C PHE A 61 -4.31 11.69 -1.04
N ASP A 62 -5.31 12.55 -0.85
CA ASP A 62 -6.70 12.24 -1.16
C ASP A 62 -6.92 12.33 -2.67
N THR A 63 -7.18 11.20 -3.34
CA THR A 63 -7.35 11.18 -4.80
C THR A 63 -8.62 11.92 -5.23
N GLY A 64 -9.55 12.17 -4.32
CA GLY A 64 -10.77 12.93 -4.56
C GLY A 64 -10.55 14.42 -4.81
N VAL A 65 -9.35 14.95 -4.52
CA VAL A 65 -9.00 16.35 -4.86
C VAL A 65 -8.75 16.55 -6.36
N VAL A 66 -8.48 15.46 -7.09
CA VAL A 66 -8.32 15.50 -8.54
C VAL A 66 -9.69 15.70 -9.18
N PRO A 67 -9.88 16.74 -10.02
CA PRO A 67 -11.15 16.97 -10.71
C PRO A 67 -11.58 15.72 -11.48
N ARG A 68 -12.87 15.33 -11.42
CA ARG A 68 -13.38 14.09 -12.06
C ARG A 68 -13.09 13.96 -13.57
N ARG A 69 -12.83 15.08 -14.24
CA ARG A 69 -12.50 15.14 -15.68
C ARG A 69 -11.01 14.98 -15.98
N GLN A 70 -10.17 14.99 -14.95
CA GLN A 70 -8.73 14.84 -15.04
C GLN A 70 -8.37 13.44 -14.56
N THR A 71 -7.70 12.69 -15.43
CA THR A 71 -7.14 11.38 -15.09
C THR A 71 -5.69 11.60 -14.71
N LEU A 72 -5.27 11.07 -13.56
CA LEU A 72 -3.85 11.00 -13.22
C LEU A 72 -3.18 9.97 -14.12
N ASP A 73 -2.13 10.35 -14.82
CA ASP A 73 -1.35 9.41 -15.60
C ASP A 73 -0.28 8.72 -14.75
N ARG A 74 0.52 7.84 -15.36
CA ARG A 74 1.56 7.10 -14.66
C ARG A 74 2.62 8.03 -14.04
N SER A 75 2.94 9.14 -14.70
CA SER A 75 3.92 10.11 -14.20
C SER A 75 3.37 10.81 -12.97
N ASP A 76 2.10 11.23 -13.00
CA ASP A 76 1.44 11.86 -11.86
C ASP A 76 1.45 10.94 -10.63
N HIS A 77 1.13 9.65 -10.83
CA HIS A 77 1.14 8.67 -9.73
C HIS A 77 2.54 8.51 -9.12
N LEU A 78 3.59 8.47 -9.95
CA LEU A 78 4.96 8.35 -9.49
C LEU A 78 5.40 9.58 -8.68
N GLU A 79 5.12 10.78 -9.19
CA GLU A 79 5.45 12.05 -8.51
C GLU A 79 4.76 12.16 -7.16
N VAL A 80 3.47 11.79 -7.07
CA VAL A 80 2.75 11.74 -5.79
C VAL A 80 3.41 10.75 -4.82
N ALA A 81 3.77 9.55 -5.28
CA ALA A 81 4.41 8.54 -4.44
C ALA A 81 5.80 9.00 -3.94
N LEU A 82 6.60 9.62 -4.80
CA LEU A 82 7.89 10.21 -4.43
C LEU A 82 7.72 11.33 -3.40
N ALA A 83 6.78 12.25 -3.64
CA ALA A 83 6.51 13.35 -2.71
C ALA A 83 6.12 12.84 -1.32
N LEU A 84 5.20 11.87 -1.24
CA LEU A 84 4.81 11.25 0.03
C LEU A 84 6.00 10.56 0.71
N ALA A 85 6.81 9.81 -0.03
CA ALA A 85 8.02 9.17 0.51
C ALA A 85 8.98 10.20 1.11
N HIS A 86 9.29 11.27 0.38
CA HIS A 86 10.18 12.32 0.86
C HIS A 86 9.70 12.96 2.16
N VAL A 87 8.38 13.15 2.31
CA VAL A 87 7.78 13.70 3.53
C VAL A 87 8.00 12.78 4.73
N VAL A 88 7.86 11.45 4.55
CA VAL A 88 7.88 10.51 5.69
C VAL A 88 9.24 9.91 6.01
N ARG A 89 10.18 9.89 5.08
CA ARG A 89 11.53 9.31 5.26
C ARG A 89 12.32 9.88 6.45
N PRO A 90 12.20 11.17 6.83
CA PRO A 90 12.82 11.67 8.06
C PRO A 90 12.28 11.03 9.35
N LEU A 91 11.07 10.46 9.31
CA LEU A 91 10.33 9.94 10.46
C LEU A 91 10.28 8.40 10.51
N VAL A 92 10.43 7.75 9.36
CA VAL A 92 10.21 6.31 9.16
C VAL A 92 11.27 5.75 8.23
N ARG A 93 12.07 4.81 8.73
CA ARG A 93 13.16 4.18 7.96
C ARG A 93 12.66 3.32 6.80
N ALA A 94 11.57 2.59 7.00
CA ALA A 94 10.94 1.71 6.02
C ALA A 94 9.44 2.04 5.95
N PRO A 95 9.05 3.12 5.23
CA PRO A 95 7.66 3.50 5.11
C PRO A 95 6.89 2.47 4.29
N ILE A 96 5.67 2.20 4.72
CA ILE A 96 4.71 1.38 3.97
C ILE A 96 3.79 2.31 3.20
N PHE A 97 3.47 1.95 1.96
CA PHE A 97 2.40 2.61 1.22
C PHE A 97 1.08 1.88 1.43
N TRP A 98 -0.03 2.61 1.55
CA TRP A 98 -1.33 1.97 1.54
C TRP A 98 -2.42 2.84 0.95
N VAL A 99 -3.42 2.19 0.33
CA VAL A 99 -4.63 2.85 -0.15
C VAL A 99 -5.77 2.54 0.79
N THR A 100 -6.49 3.56 1.25
CA THR A 100 -7.79 3.39 1.90
C THR A 100 -8.91 3.67 0.92
N ARG A 101 -9.87 2.76 0.76
CA ARG A 101 -11.03 2.96 -0.13
C ARG A 101 -12.26 2.14 0.28
N SER A 102 -13.37 2.37 -0.41
CA SER A 102 -14.57 1.53 -0.34
C SER A 102 -14.39 0.18 -1.05
N GLY A 103 -15.24 -0.80 -0.71
CA GLY A 103 -15.33 -2.10 -1.37
C GLY A 103 -14.50 -3.21 -0.72
N THR A 104 -14.31 -4.29 -1.48
CA THR A 104 -13.50 -5.44 -1.04
C THR A 104 -12.01 -5.08 -1.00
N PRO A 105 -11.19 -5.77 -0.19
CA PRO A 105 -9.75 -5.54 -0.16
C PRO A 105 -8.99 -6.06 -1.38
N ASP A 106 -9.66 -6.77 -2.30
CA ASP A 106 -9.03 -7.30 -3.51
C ASP A 106 -8.53 -6.17 -4.40
N LEU A 107 -7.33 -6.31 -4.98
CA LEU A 107 -6.74 -5.32 -5.87
C LEU A 107 -7.64 -5.06 -7.09
N CYS A 108 -7.86 -3.78 -7.42
CA CYS A 108 -8.47 -3.34 -8.66
C CYS A 108 -7.50 -2.47 -9.48
N ASP A 109 -7.86 -2.13 -10.72
CA ASP A 109 -6.96 -1.42 -11.65
C ASP A 109 -6.37 -0.10 -11.09
N PRO A 110 -7.14 0.74 -10.36
CA PRO A 110 -6.57 1.90 -9.67
C PRO A 110 -5.53 1.52 -8.61
N ASP A 111 -5.73 0.44 -7.85
CA ASP A 111 -4.76 -0.01 -6.85
C ASP A 111 -3.48 -0.51 -7.51
N LEU A 112 -3.59 -1.19 -8.66
CA LEU A 112 -2.43 -1.66 -9.43
C LEU A 112 -1.59 -0.49 -9.98
N SER A 113 -2.25 0.61 -10.36
CA SER A 113 -1.57 1.84 -10.78
C SER A 113 -0.76 2.45 -9.63
N TRP A 114 -1.34 2.52 -8.43
CA TRP A 114 -0.63 2.97 -7.22
C TRP A 114 0.46 1.99 -6.77
N LEU A 115 0.22 0.68 -6.85
CA LEU A 115 1.22 -0.35 -6.55
C LEU A 115 2.46 -0.19 -7.43
N ALA A 116 2.26 -0.01 -8.74
CA ALA A 116 3.35 0.19 -9.70
C ALA A 116 4.12 1.50 -9.43
N ALA A 117 3.40 2.60 -9.17
CA ALA A 117 4.00 3.90 -8.89
C ALA A 117 4.81 3.92 -7.59
N THR A 118 4.26 3.35 -6.52
CA THR A 118 4.94 3.27 -5.21
C THR A 118 6.16 2.35 -5.28
N ARG A 119 6.12 1.28 -6.07
CA ARG A 119 7.31 0.47 -6.36
C ARG A 119 8.39 1.28 -7.06
N GLY A 120 8.03 2.01 -8.12
CA GLY A 120 8.97 2.90 -8.82
C GLY A 120 9.57 3.97 -7.90
N ALA A 121 8.77 4.55 -7.00
CA ALA A 121 9.27 5.50 -6.01
C ALA A 121 10.25 4.85 -5.02
N CYS A 122 9.95 3.64 -4.52
CA CYS A 122 10.87 2.87 -3.69
C CYS A 122 12.18 2.57 -4.40
N ASP A 123 12.13 2.16 -5.68
CA ASP A 123 13.32 1.87 -6.49
C ASP A 123 14.21 3.12 -6.65
N VAL A 124 13.61 4.28 -6.96
CA VAL A 124 14.32 5.57 -7.07
C VAL A 124 14.99 5.98 -5.75
N LEU A 125 14.36 5.66 -4.62
CA LEU A 125 14.78 6.12 -3.29
C LEU A 125 15.61 5.08 -2.52
N ASP A 126 15.88 3.92 -3.11
CA ASP A 126 16.53 2.75 -2.51
C ASP A 126 15.84 2.32 -1.20
N LEU A 127 14.53 2.09 -1.28
CA LEU A 127 13.69 1.65 -0.18
C LEU A 127 13.11 0.26 -0.45
N GLU A 128 12.90 -0.52 0.61
CA GLU A 128 12.10 -1.74 0.52
C GLU A 128 10.63 -1.39 0.22
N HIS A 129 10.05 -2.00 -0.81
CA HIS A 129 8.66 -1.76 -1.21
C HIS A 129 7.69 -2.65 -0.44
N GLN A 130 6.76 -2.01 0.28
CA GLN A 130 5.59 -2.64 0.86
C GLN A 130 4.34 -1.83 0.51
N PHE A 131 3.26 -2.52 0.15
CA PHE A 131 2.00 -1.90 -0.26
C PHE A 131 0.81 -2.63 0.33
N ALA A 132 -0.22 -1.89 0.75
CA ALA A 132 -1.48 -2.49 1.20
C ALA A 132 -2.71 -1.78 0.65
N VAL A 133 -3.79 -2.53 0.48
CA VAL A 133 -5.14 -1.96 0.34
C VAL A 133 -5.88 -2.21 1.63
N VAL A 134 -6.47 -1.16 2.21
CA VAL A 134 -7.24 -1.24 3.44
C VAL A 134 -8.66 -0.75 3.19
N THR A 135 -9.64 -1.59 3.50
CA THR A 135 -11.05 -1.25 3.41
C THR A 135 -11.76 -1.57 4.73
N ARG A 136 -13.05 -1.22 4.83
CA ARG A 136 -13.87 -1.62 5.98
C ARG A 136 -14.15 -3.11 6.04
N GLU A 137 -13.88 -3.85 4.96
CA GLU A 137 -14.12 -5.29 4.84
C GLU A 137 -12.86 -6.12 5.06
N GLY A 138 -11.67 -5.52 4.94
CA GLY A 138 -10.42 -6.25 5.11
C GLY A 138 -9.19 -5.45 4.74
N TRP A 139 -8.08 -6.17 4.54
CA TRP A 139 -6.89 -5.63 3.89
C TRP A 139 -6.23 -6.67 2.99
N HIS A 140 -5.48 -6.19 2.01
CA HIS A 140 -4.56 -6.95 1.15
C HIS A 140 -3.16 -6.39 1.35
N HIS A 141 -2.12 -7.23 1.37
CA HIS A 141 -0.73 -6.78 1.49
C HIS A 141 0.20 -7.42 0.44
N GLU A 142 0.94 -6.57 -0.26
CA GLU A 142 2.10 -6.89 -1.10
C GLU A 142 3.41 -6.54 -0.37
N PRO A 143 4.45 -7.40 -0.44
CA PRO A 143 4.62 -8.49 -1.40
C PRO A 143 4.04 -9.84 -0.97
N SER A 144 3.35 -9.92 0.18
CA SER A 144 2.92 -11.22 0.74
C SER A 144 1.79 -11.92 0.00
N GLY A 145 1.03 -11.20 -0.83
CA GLY A 145 -0.26 -11.66 -1.38
C GLY A 145 -1.32 -11.97 -0.31
N THR A 146 -1.07 -11.67 0.97
CA THR A 146 -1.98 -12.03 2.05
C THR A 146 -3.19 -11.13 2.03
N VAL A 147 -4.38 -11.75 2.01
CA VAL A 147 -5.67 -11.08 2.15
C VAL A 147 -6.30 -11.47 3.48
N HIS A 148 -6.75 -10.47 4.23
CA HIS A 148 -7.49 -10.67 5.46
C HIS A 148 -8.87 -10.02 5.34
N ARG A 149 -9.93 -10.76 5.65
CA ARG A 149 -11.31 -10.26 5.68
C ARG A 149 -11.86 -10.26 7.09
N TRP A 150 -12.50 -9.17 7.49
CA TRP A 150 -13.07 -9.02 8.83
C TRP A 150 -14.38 -9.81 8.95
N LYS A 151 -14.47 -10.78 9.85
CA LYS A 151 -15.77 -11.35 10.26
C LYS A 151 -16.60 -10.33 11.04
N ARG A 152 -15.94 -9.64 11.98
CA ARG A 152 -16.48 -8.51 12.76
C ARG A 152 -15.33 -7.57 13.10
N LEU A 153 -15.36 -6.35 12.56
CA LEU A 153 -14.42 -5.30 12.93
C LEU A 153 -14.99 -4.53 14.14
N ARG A 154 -14.35 -4.69 15.30
CA ARG A 154 -14.70 -4.03 16.56
C ARG A 154 -13.48 -3.27 17.10
N ALA A 155 -13.74 -2.09 17.63
CA ALA A 155 -12.79 -1.32 18.43
C ALA A 155 -12.44 -2.12 19.70
#